data_AF-A0A961BLL3-F1
#
_entry.id   AF-A0A961BLL3-F1
#
_cell.length_a   1.000
_cell.length_b   1.000
_cell.length_c   1.000
_cell.angle_alpha   90.00
_cell.angle_beta   90.00
_cell.angle_gamma   90.00
#
_symmetry.space_group_name_H-M   'P 1'
#
loop_
_entity.id
_entity.type
_entity.pdbx_description
1 polymer ?
#
loop_
_entity_poly.entity_id
_entity_poly.type
_entity_poly.pdbx_seq_one_letter_code
_entity_poly.pdbx_strand_id
1 'polypeptide(L)'
;MPTYRSDLSSIPRYVPGRPIEEVAREFGLEHIDKLASNECPTEPFPAVVAVIADVARRVNRYPDNDTFDLVRAIATFHGIP
;
A
#
# COMPACT_ATOMS: atom_id res chain seq x y z
N MET A 1 30.21 -5.12 17.79
CA MET A 1 28.99 -5.36 16.99
C MET A 1 27.98 -4.30 17.38
N PRO A 2 27.42 -3.50 16.46
CA PRO A 2 26.35 -2.59 16.80
C PRO A 2 25.16 -3.37 17.36
N THR A 3 24.61 -2.91 18.48
CA THR A 3 23.43 -3.48 19.12
C THR A 3 22.27 -2.52 18.99
N TYR A 4 21.05 -3.05 18.92
CA TYR A 4 19.83 -2.25 18.95
C TYR A 4 19.65 -1.56 20.30
N ARG A 5 18.87 -0.47 20.34
CA ARG A 5 18.45 0.13 21.61
C ARG A 5 17.60 -0.87 22.39
N SER A 6 17.80 -0.93 23.71
CA SER A 6 17.18 -1.93 24.59
C SER A 6 15.66 -1.79 24.69
N ASP A 7 15.11 -0.61 24.46
CA ASP A 7 13.66 -0.39 24.45
C ASP A 7 12.95 -1.11 23.31
N LEU A 8 13.63 -1.36 22.17
CA LEU A 8 13.04 -2.08 21.04
C LEU A 8 12.62 -3.52 21.38
N SER A 9 13.22 -4.17 22.38
CA SER A 9 12.79 -5.51 22.80
C SER A 9 11.47 -5.53 23.56
N SER A 10 10.98 -4.37 24.04
CA SER A 10 9.68 -4.26 24.72
C SER A 10 8.50 -4.12 23.75
N ILE A 11 8.77 -3.82 22.47
CA ILE A 11 7.73 -3.63 21.46
C ILE A 11 7.29 -5.02 20.96
N PRO A 12 5.99 -5.38 21.09
CA PRO A 12 5.49 -6.63 20.53
C PRO A 12 5.74 -6.69 19.02
N ARG A 13 6.08 -7.87 18.52
CA ARG A 13 6.25 -8.06 17.07
C ARG A 13 4.90 -7.89 16.36
N TYR A 14 4.91 -7.16 15.26
CA TYR A 14 3.79 -7.16 14.34
C TYR A 14 3.63 -8.55 13.71
N VAL A 15 2.40 -9.09 13.75
CA VAL A 15 2.04 -10.35 13.11
C VAL A 15 1.17 -10.01 11.90
N PRO A 16 1.74 -9.95 10.67
CA PRO A 16 0.94 -9.72 9.48
C PRO A 16 -0.01 -10.89 9.24
N GLY A 17 -1.08 -10.64 8.48
CA GLY A 17 -1.92 -11.71 7.93
C GLY A 17 -1.10 -12.65 7.04
N ARG A 18 -1.55 -13.91 6.94
CA ARG A 18 -0.89 -14.92 6.11
C ARG A 18 -0.94 -14.52 4.61
N PRO A 19 0.15 -14.69 3.85
CA PRO A 19 0.14 -14.51 2.40
C PRO A 19 -0.89 -15.43 1.74
N ILE A 20 -1.59 -14.93 0.73
CA ILE A 20 -2.65 -15.70 0.06
C ILE A 20 -2.09 -16.95 -0.63
N GLU A 21 -0.88 -16.85 -1.19
CA GLU A 21 -0.18 -17.94 -1.86
C GLU A 21 0.24 -19.05 -0.89
N GLU A 22 0.57 -18.68 0.35
CA GLU A 22 0.93 -19.63 1.40
C GLU A 22 -0.30 -20.44 1.82
N VAL A 23 -1.42 -19.76 2.05
CA VAL A 23 -2.70 -20.39 2.38
C VAL A 23 -3.15 -21.30 1.24
N ALA A 24 -3.04 -20.85 -0.01
CA ALA A 24 -3.39 -21.65 -1.19
C ALA A 24 -2.60 -22.96 -1.25
N ARG A 25 -1.28 -22.89 -1.04
CA ARG A 25 -0.41 -24.08 -1.06
C ARG A 25 -0.66 -25.03 0.11
N GLU A 26 -0.91 -24.51 1.32
CA GLU A 26 -1.16 -25.34 2.52
C GLU A 26 -2.44 -26.15 2.40
N PHE A 27 -3.50 -25.55 1.86
CA PHE A 27 -4.82 -26.18 1.78
C PHE A 27 -5.16 -26.75 0.40
N GLY A 28 -4.25 -26.64 -0.57
CA GLY A 28 -4.47 -27.13 -1.95
C GLY A 28 -5.59 -26.38 -2.67
N LEU A 29 -5.71 -25.07 -2.45
CA LEU A 29 -6.78 -24.25 -3.01
C LEU A 29 -6.37 -23.69 -4.37
N GLU A 30 -7.22 -23.87 -5.37
CA GLU A 30 -7.07 -23.23 -6.68
C GLU A 30 -7.62 -21.80 -6.70
N HIS A 31 -8.56 -21.48 -5.79
CA HIS A 31 -9.22 -20.19 -5.69
C HIS A 31 -9.36 -19.73 -4.24
N ILE A 32 -9.16 -18.44 -3.99
CA ILE A 32 -9.33 -17.80 -2.69
C ILE A 32 -10.00 -16.43 -2.87
N ASP A 33 -11.13 -16.21 -2.19
CA ASP A 33 -11.73 -14.89 -2.07
C ASP A 33 -10.99 -14.08 -0.99
N LYS A 34 -10.30 -13.01 -1.41
CA LYS A 34 -9.46 -12.19 -0.53
C LYS A 34 -10.31 -11.13 0.20
N LEU A 35 -10.61 -11.37 1.47
CA LEU A 35 -11.39 -10.44 2.32
C LEU A 35 -10.70 -10.05 3.64
N ALA A 36 -9.41 -10.38 3.80
CA ALA A 36 -8.72 -10.31 5.09
C ALA A 36 -7.97 -8.99 5.40
N SER A 37 -7.90 -8.04 4.45
CA SER A 37 -7.04 -6.84 4.56
C SER A 37 -7.78 -5.50 4.39
N ASN A 38 -9.12 -5.49 4.33
CA ASN A 38 -9.91 -4.31 3.92
C ASN A 38 -9.53 -3.76 2.53
N GLU A 39 -9.04 -4.63 1.64
CA GLU A 39 -8.74 -4.29 0.25
C GLU A 39 -10.04 -4.07 -0.54
N CYS A 40 -9.97 -3.24 -1.59
CA CYS A 40 -11.11 -3.03 -2.48
C CYS A 40 -11.29 -4.25 -3.40
N PRO A 41 -12.50 -4.83 -3.54
CA PRO A 41 -12.73 -5.97 -4.42
C PRO A 41 -12.78 -5.59 -5.90
N THR A 42 -12.89 -4.29 -6.23
CA THR A 42 -12.94 -3.81 -7.61
C THR A 42 -11.58 -3.28 -8.06
N GLU A 43 -11.34 -3.39 -9.36
CA GLU A 43 -10.21 -2.72 -10.02
C GLU A 43 -10.18 -1.22 -9.74
N PRO A 44 -8.99 -0.58 -9.76
CA PRO A 44 -8.88 0.88 -9.71
C PRO A 44 -9.68 1.54 -10.85
N PHE A 45 -10.08 2.80 -10.66
CA PHE A 45 -10.79 3.53 -11.71
C PHE A 45 -9.94 3.61 -13.01
N PRO A 46 -10.55 3.48 -14.21
CA PRO A 46 -9.81 3.48 -15.47
C PRO A 46 -8.90 4.70 -15.68
N ALA A 47 -9.33 5.87 -15.21
CA ALA A 47 -8.52 7.10 -15.25
C ALA A 47 -7.24 6.99 -14.40
N VAL A 48 -7.30 6.31 -13.25
CA VAL A 48 -6.15 6.08 -12.37
C VAL A 48 -5.15 5.13 -13.05
N VAL A 49 -5.64 4.03 -13.63
CA VAL A 49 -4.80 3.06 -14.36
C VAL A 49 -4.06 3.74 -15.52
N ALA A 50 -4.75 4.59 -16.29
CA ALA A 50 -4.16 5.32 -17.41
C ALA A 50 -3.03 6.27 -16.95
N VAL A 51 -3.24 7.02 -15.87
CA VAL A 51 -2.23 7.92 -15.31
C VAL A 51 -1.03 7.13 -14.78
N ILE A 52 -1.24 6.03 -14.06
CA ILE A 52 -0.14 5.17 -13.56
C ILE A 52 0.72 4.68 -14.74
N ALA A 53 0.09 4.20 -15.82
CA ALA A 53 0.80 3.73 -17.00
C ALA A 53 1.63 4.84 -17.68
N ASP A 54 1.09 6.05 -17.78
CA ASP A 54 1.80 7.21 -18.33
C ASP A 54 3.02 7.59 -17.47
N VAL A 55 2.84 7.68 -16.15
CA VAL A 55 3.90 8.13 -15.25
C VAL A 55 4.96 7.06 -14.96
N ALA A 56 4.68 5.79 -15.27
CA ALA A 56 5.57 4.66 -15.00
C ALA A 56 7.00 4.86 -15.54
N ARG A 57 7.17 5.57 -16.67
CA ARG A 57 8.49 5.86 -17.25
C ARG A 57 9.32 6.88 -16.47
N ARG A 58 8.72 7.55 -15.47
CA ARG A 58 9.33 8.63 -14.67
C ARG A 58 9.59 8.25 -13.22
N VAL A 59 9.28 7.02 -12.81
CA VAL A 59 9.42 6.55 -11.41
C VAL A 59 10.87 6.47 -10.91
N ASN A 60 11.85 6.69 -11.79
CA ASN A 60 13.27 6.82 -11.43
C ASN A 60 13.63 8.22 -10.90
N ARG A 61 12.67 9.15 -10.80
CA ARG A 61 12.85 10.47 -10.21
C ARG A 61 12.19 10.51 -8.83
N TYR A 62 12.78 11.26 -7.91
CA TYR A 62 12.14 11.55 -6.64
C TYR A 62 10.79 12.26 -6.89
N PRO A 63 9.76 11.95 -6.11
CA PRO A 63 8.51 12.69 -6.15
C PRO A 63 8.72 14.12 -5.62
N ASP A 64 7.70 14.95 -5.78
CA ASP A 64 7.61 16.20 -5.04
C ASP A 64 7.59 15.91 -3.53
N ASN A 65 8.56 16.46 -2.79
CA ASN A 65 8.70 16.24 -1.35
C ASN A 65 7.54 16.84 -0.56
N ASP A 66 6.93 17.92 -1.06
CA ASP A 66 5.86 18.63 -0.36
C ASP A 66 4.49 18.04 -0.72
N THR A 67 4.41 17.15 -1.71
CA THR A 67 3.15 16.59 -2.23
C THR A 67 2.11 17.67 -2.58
N PHE A 68 2.59 18.82 -3.06
CA PHE A 68 1.85 20.07 -3.17
C PHE A 68 0.53 19.90 -3.93
N ASP A 69 0.58 19.26 -5.10
CA ASP A 69 -0.61 19.06 -5.93
C ASP A 69 -1.62 18.10 -5.28
N LEU A 70 -1.17 17.06 -4.56
CA LEU A 70 -2.05 16.12 -3.88
C LEU A 70 -2.75 16.79 -2.69
N VAL A 71 -2.01 17.51 -1.86
CA VAL A 71 -2.55 18.25 -0.72
C VAL A 71 -3.61 19.25 -1.20
N ARG A 72 -3.29 20.04 -2.23
CA ARG A 72 -4.24 21.01 -2.81
C ARG A 72 -5.50 20.33 -3.35
N ALA A 73 -5.37 19.18 -4.01
CA ALA A 73 -6.52 18.45 -4.54
C ALA A 73 -7.44 17.91 -3.43
N ILE A 74 -6.86 17.36 -2.36
CA ILE A 74 -7.60 16.89 -1.18
C ILE A 74 -8.29 18.06 -0.47
N ALA A 75 -7.58 19.17 -0.28
CA ALA A 75 -8.11 20.38 0.34
C ALA A 75 -9.32 20.92 -0.44
N THR A 76 -9.18 21.02 -1.78
CA THR A 76 -10.27 21.42 -2.68
C THR A 76 -11.46 20.47 -2.60
N PHE A 77 -11.22 19.15 -2.60
CA PHE A 77 -12.28 18.14 -2.51
C PHE A 77 -13.10 18.26 -1.21
N HIS A 78 -12.44 18.57 -0.10
CA HIS A 78 -13.08 18.74 1.20
C HIS A 78 -13.54 20.17 1.49
N GLY A 79 -13.26 21.14 0.61
CA GLY A 79 -13.62 22.54 0.80
C GLY A 79 -12.87 23.23 1.94
N ILE A 80 -11.64 22.79 2.23
CA ILE A 80 -10.78 23.37 3.26
C ILE A 80 -9.58 24.10 2.61
N PRO A 81 -8.99 25.11 3.28
CA PRO A 81 -7.78 25.77 2.81
C PRO A 81 -6.59 24.82 2.63
#